data_AF-A0A917IPF1-F1
#
_entry.id   AF-A0A917IPF1-F1
#
_cell.length_a   1.000
_cell.length_b   1.000
_cell.length_c   1.000
_cell.angle_alpha   90.00
_cell.angle_beta   90.00
_cell.angle_gamma   90.00
#
_symmetry.space_group_name_H-M   'P 1'
#
loop_
_entity.id
_entity.type
_entity.pdbx_description
1 polymer ?
#
loop_
_entity_poly.entity_id
_entity_poly.type
_entity_poly.pdbx_seq_one_letter_code
_entity_poly.pdbx_strand_id
1 'polypeptide(L)'
;MIYVSDENEYLRLTNQQLPVLKATFSQNTFADAWLGEQPVATTTHTAQQVQWQHTANGLFGSISVNAGPGISLQTATQEAYTQLLQALELQPEYTVIRFWNYVPNITAAAAPDTADGETRYHLFNAGRQKAFSNYYGENLATRPVPAASAVGTQSHLLTIEFLAVQHPIQQLENKNQIPAWRYSPRYGKLSPYFSRGVIYNNNGQRLLLSSGTASITGEDSQHPGDIYEQLCQSIHNLRILAAQFNLKQYHIHYGFALEDIAHMRVYYKNETDRAFLQRFVPRFLAPACKVSFIQADICREELLVELEAVFIKKGETENGIRPKYYLQQNRIRTESFEVHVAEHCNLKCRDCCNISPFNAKKFISLEEVQEICTFVSTHLLPDVFKVAGGEPTLHPQLDEILRIIKQSGAGKVVRVVSNGLLMHRMTDTFWQHIDQLTISNYISAPVKPALLEQIKRKARQYEVVLNIKYIDQFNEIFVDDAITDTNRVQQIYNDCWMRHRCLIVRNGRFFKCTRAAYMDDFLTMKNKPIQAGNSTYTQEDGILLSETGFQQKALDYLNTDTTLLSCEYCLGVSGNLRENIQMKTAKVVS
;
A
#
# COMPACT_ATOMS: atom_id res chain seq x y z
N MET A 1 -6.33 -21.05 -3.93
CA MET A 1 -7.29 -20.41 -3.06
C MET A 1 -7.60 -19.06 -3.66
N ILE A 2 -8.88 -18.76 -3.77
CA ILE A 2 -9.37 -17.48 -4.29
C ILE A 2 -9.63 -16.59 -3.08
N TYR A 3 -8.99 -15.43 -3.05
CA TYR A 3 -9.31 -14.39 -2.08
C TYR A 3 -10.43 -13.51 -2.59
N VAL A 4 -11.48 -13.34 -1.80
CA VAL A 4 -12.64 -12.54 -2.18
C VAL A 4 -12.97 -11.55 -1.08
N SER A 5 -13.14 -10.30 -1.47
CA SER A 5 -13.57 -9.22 -0.57
C SER A 5 -14.84 -8.51 -1.04
N ASP A 6 -15.34 -8.83 -2.25
CA ASP A 6 -16.62 -8.37 -2.75
C ASP A 6 -17.71 -9.42 -2.52
N GLU A 7 -18.81 -9.00 -1.89
CA GLU A 7 -19.92 -9.90 -1.53
C GLU A 7 -20.63 -10.48 -2.76
N ASN A 8 -20.80 -9.71 -3.84
CA ASN A 8 -21.45 -10.24 -5.05
C ASN A 8 -20.57 -11.30 -5.70
N GLU A 9 -19.25 -11.07 -5.71
CA GLU A 9 -18.30 -12.05 -6.20
C GLU A 9 -18.27 -13.30 -5.31
N TYR A 10 -18.34 -13.13 -3.99
CA TYR A 10 -18.47 -14.24 -3.05
C TYR A 10 -19.71 -15.08 -3.35
N LEU A 11 -20.88 -14.44 -3.45
CA LEU A 11 -22.14 -15.10 -3.78
C LEU A 11 -22.09 -15.79 -5.15
N ARG A 12 -21.46 -15.16 -6.14
CA ARG A 12 -21.27 -15.73 -7.48
C ARG A 12 -20.44 -17.01 -7.43
N LEU A 13 -19.32 -17.00 -6.70
CA LEU A 13 -18.42 -18.15 -6.57
C LEU A 13 -19.04 -19.27 -5.73
N THR A 14 -19.77 -18.95 -4.65
CA THR A 14 -20.50 -19.96 -3.89
C THR A 14 -21.63 -20.59 -4.70
N ASN A 15 -22.32 -19.82 -5.56
CA ASN A 15 -23.34 -20.34 -6.48
C ASN A 15 -22.74 -21.26 -7.55
N GLN A 16 -21.46 -21.06 -7.89
CA GLN A 16 -20.68 -21.98 -8.72
C GLN A 16 -20.17 -23.21 -7.95
N GLN A 17 -20.59 -23.38 -6.69
CA GLN A 17 -20.23 -24.50 -5.81
C GLN A 17 -18.74 -24.56 -5.46
N LEU A 18 -18.03 -23.42 -5.52
CA LEU A 18 -16.66 -23.36 -5.01
C LEU A 18 -16.70 -23.46 -3.46
N PRO A 19 -15.88 -24.34 -2.86
CA PRO A 19 -15.92 -24.60 -1.43
C PRO A 19 -15.39 -23.38 -0.65
N VAL A 20 -16.13 -22.95 0.36
CA VAL A 20 -15.73 -21.86 1.25
C VAL A 20 -14.85 -22.42 2.36
N LEU A 21 -13.57 -22.03 2.36
CA LEU A 21 -12.59 -22.45 3.37
C LEU A 21 -12.70 -21.59 4.63
N LYS A 22 -12.86 -20.28 4.43
CA LYS A 22 -13.08 -19.28 5.46
C LYS A 22 -14.00 -18.21 4.91
N ALA A 23 -14.99 -17.79 5.68
CA ALA A 23 -15.74 -16.57 5.43
C ALA A 23 -15.87 -15.78 6.73
N THR A 24 -15.52 -14.51 6.69
CA THR A 24 -15.59 -13.59 7.82
C THR A 24 -16.80 -12.69 7.63
N PHE A 25 -17.63 -12.56 8.67
CA PHE A 25 -18.75 -11.63 8.72
C PHE A 25 -18.63 -10.74 9.95
N SER A 26 -19.01 -9.46 9.82
CA SER A 26 -19.13 -8.50 10.91
C SER A 26 -20.57 -8.01 10.98
N GLN A 27 -21.29 -8.31 12.08
CA GLN A 27 -22.71 -7.93 12.25
C GLN A 27 -23.57 -8.31 11.03
N ASN A 28 -23.43 -9.54 10.54
CA ASN A 28 -24.06 -10.09 9.32
C ASN A 28 -23.65 -9.44 7.99
N THR A 29 -22.68 -8.52 8.00
CA THR A 29 -22.10 -7.95 6.78
C THR A 29 -20.89 -8.78 6.38
N PHE A 30 -20.83 -9.21 5.12
CA PHE A 30 -19.66 -9.89 4.56
C PHE A 30 -18.41 -9.01 4.66
N ALA A 31 -17.30 -9.57 5.15
CA ALA A 31 -16.01 -8.89 5.19
C ALA A 31 -15.07 -9.44 4.12
N ASP A 32 -14.77 -10.73 4.18
CA ASP A 32 -13.95 -11.43 3.19
C ASP A 32 -14.14 -12.95 3.26
N ALA A 33 -13.65 -13.64 2.23
CA ALA A 33 -13.59 -15.09 2.19
C ALA A 33 -12.36 -15.61 1.45
N TRP A 34 -11.99 -16.84 1.81
CA TRP A 34 -11.06 -17.69 1.09
C TRP A 34 -11.83 -18.90 0.57
N LEU A 35 -11.80 -19.12 -0.75
CA LEU A 35 -12.48 -20.23 -1.40
C LEU A 35 -11.48 -21.15 -2.11
N GLY A 36 -11.86 -22.41 -2.33
CA GLY A 36 -11.18 -23.30 -3.27
C GLY A 36 -11.35 -22.83 -4.72
N GLU A 37 -10.49 -23.30 -5.62
CA GLU A 37 -10.45 -22.86 -7.03
C GLU A 37 -11.35 -23.69 -7.95
N GLN A 38 -11.83 -24.84 -7.49
CA GLN A 38 -12.60 -25.79 -8.28
C GLN A 38 -13.88 -26.18 -7.52
N PRO A 39 -14.99 -26.49 -8.23
CA PRO A 39 -16.24 -26.94 -7.63
C PRO A 39 -16.17 -28.42 -7.24
N VAL A 40 -15.12 -28.80 -6.53
CA VAL A 40 -14.90 -30.15 -6.02
C VAL A 40 -15.02 -30.08 -4.50
N ALA A 41 -15.73 -31.04 -3.91
CA ALA A 41 -15.83 -31.12 -2.46
C ALA A 41 -14.43 -31.20 -1.84
N THR A 42 -14.06 -30.21 -1.03
CA THR A 42 -12.83 -30.26 -0.25
C THR A 42 -13.00 -31.23 0.90
N THR A 43 -12.14 -32.24 0.97
CA THR A 43 -12.10 -33.13 2.13
C THR A 43 -11.63 -32.34 3.34
N THR A 44 -12.42 -32.36 4.41
CA THR A 44 -12.00 -31.82 5.69
C THR A 44 -11.22 -32.90 6.42
N HIS A 45 -9.96 -32.62 6.68
CA HIS A 45 -9.08 -33.47 7.45
C HIS A 45 -9.15 -33.06 8.91
N THR A 46 -8.99 -34.03 9.81
CA THR A 46 -8.96 -33.76 11.24
C THR A 46 -7.87 -34.60 11.87
N ALA A 47 -7.00 -33.96 12.63
CA ALA A 47 -6.04 -34.61 13.50
C ALA A 47 -6.11 -33.93 14.86
N GLN A 48 -6.41 -34.70 15.90
CA GLN A 48 -6.70 -34.17 17.24
C GLN A 48 -7.84 -33.14 17.17
N GLN A 49 -7.62 -31.88 17.57
CA GLN A 49 -8.61 -30.81 17.48
C GLN A 49 -8.40 -29.88 16.27
N VAL A 50 -7.40 -30.16 15.43
CA VAL A 50 -7.09 -29.35 14.25
C VAL A 50 -7.92 -29.84 13.08
N GLN A 51 -8.63 -28.93 12.43
CA GLN A 51 -9.37 -29.18 11.19
C GLN A 51 -8.75 -28.38 10.06
N TRP A 52 -8.55 -29.00 8.88
CA TRP A 52 -8.05 -28.29 7.72
C TRP A 52 -8.62 -28.83 6.41
N GLN A 53 -8.54 -28.00 5.37
CA GLN A 53 -8.99 -28.30 4.03
C GLN A 53 -7.88 -27.96 3.02
N HIS A 54 -7.73 -28.83 2.01
CA HIS A 54 -6.80 -28.63 0.90
C HIS A 54 -7.46 -27.95 -0.28
N THR A 55 -6.64 -27.22 -1.04
CA THR A 55 -6.98 -26.67 -2.34
C THR A 55 -5.84 -26.93 -3.32
N ALA A 56 -5.96 -26.51 -4.58
CA ALA A 56 -4.93 -26.77 -5.57
C ALA A 56 -3.59 -26.07 -5.25
N ASN A 57 -3.63 -24.91 -4.58
CA ASN A 57 -2.42 -24.12 -4.31
C ASN A 57 -2.20 -23.74 -2.83
N GLY A 58 -3.00 -24.28 -1.92
CA GLY A 58 -2.90 -23.96 -0.50
C GLY A 58 -3.78 -24.77 0.43
N LEU A 59 -3.63 -24.49 1.72
CA LEU A 59 -4.30 -25.16 2.82
C LEU A 59 -4.81 -24.10 3.80
N PHE A 60 -6.05 -24.27 4.26
CA PHE A 60 -6.62 -23.47 5.34
C PHE A 60 -7.03 -24.39 6.48
N GLY A 61 -6.77 -23.98 7.72
CA GLY A 61 -7.18 -24.76 8.89
C GLY A 61 -7.39 -23.93 10.14
N SER A 62 -7.95 -24.58 11.16
CA SER A 62 -8.25 -23.96 12.44
C SER A 62 -8.21 -24.96 13.59
N ILE A 63 -8.04 -24.41 14.80
CA ILE A 63 -8.21 -25.09 16.08
C ILE A 63 -8.88 -24.11 17.05
N SER A 64 -9.81 -24.60 17.86
CA SER A 64 -10.42 -23.83 18.95
C SER A 64 -10.35 -24.62 20.24
N VAL A 65 -9.70 -24.06 21.26
CA VAL A 65 -9.54 -24.68 22.58
C VAL A 65 -10.17 -23.81 23.66
N ASN A 66 -10.67 -24.43 24.73
CA ASN A 66 -11.17 -23.67 25.87
C ASN A 66 -10.01 -22.97 26.60
N ALA A 67 -10.13 -21.66 26.78
CA ALA A 67 -9.20 -20.83 27.52
C ALA A 67 -9.94 -19.85 28.46
N GLY A 68 -11.11 -20.26 28.95
CA GLY A 68 -11.95 -19.53 29.89
C GLY A 68 -11.36 -19.45 31.30
N PRO A 69 -12.13 -18.92 32.27
CA PRO A 69 -11.69 -18.78 33.67
C PRO A 69 -11.20 -20.11 34.26
N GLY A 70 -10.10 -20.07 35.02
CA GLY A 70 -9.49 -21.25 35.64
C GLY A 70 -8.58 -22.08 34.74
N ILE A 71 -8.55 -21.82 33.42
CA ILE A 71 -7.63 -22.47 32.49
C ILE A 71 -6.42 -21.57 32.24
N SER A 72 -5.22 -22.12 32.37
CA SER A 72 -3.98 -21.45 31.99
C SER A 72 -3.96 -21.17 30.49
N LEU A 73 -4.08 -19.89 30.11
CA LEU A 73 -4.01 -19.48 28.71
C LEU A 73 -2.66 -19.86 28.07
N GLN A 74 -1.57 -19.80 28.84
CA GLN A 74 -0.24 -20.22 28.36
C GLN A 74 -0.24 -21.69 27.97
N THR A 75 -0.77 -22.56 28.84
CA THR A 75 -0.82 -24.02 28.60
C THR A 75 -1.74 -24.33 27.42
N ALA A 76 -2.95 -23.77 27.41
CA ALA A 76 -3.91 -23.95 26.32
C ALA A 76 -3.32 -23.49 24.96
N THR A 77 -2.61 -22.36 24.94
CA THR A 77 -1.94 -21.87 23.73
C THR A 77 -0.81 -22.79 23.29
N GLN A 78 0.02 -23.26 24.23
CA GLN A 78 1.10 -24.19 23.93
C GLN A 78 0.57 -25.49 23.31
N GLU A 79 -0.46 -26.08 23.93
CA GLU A 79 -1.10 -27.28 23.44
C GLU A 79 -1.67 -27.06 22.04
N ALA A 80 -2.50 -26.02 21.85
CA ALA A 80 -3.12 -25.73 20.56
C ALA A 80 -2.11 -25.57 19.41
N TYR A 81 -1.04 -24.79 19.64
CA TYR A 81 0.02 -24.65 18.64
C TYR A 81 0.82 -25.93 18.42
N THR A 82 1.03 -26.76 19.45
CA THR A 82 1.70 -28.06 19.30
C THR A 82 0.89 -28.99 18.40
N GLN A 83 -0.43 -29.09 18.63
CA GLN A 83 -1.30 -29.91 17.78
C GLN A 83 -1.32 -29.40 16.33
N LEU A 84 -1.35 -28.08 16.16
CA LEU A 84 -1.33 -27.43 14.84
C LEU A 84 -0.01 -27.74 14.10
N LEU A 85 1.13 -27.62 14.78
CA LEU A 85 2.44 -27.93 14.21
C LEU A 85 2.56 -29.41 13.82
N GLN A 86 2.05 -30.32 14.65
CA GLN A 86 1.98 -31.76 14.33
C GLN A 86 1.07 -32.05 13.13
N ALA A 87 -0.06 -31.34 13.00
CA ALA A 87 -0.94 -31.48 11.83
C ALA A 87 -0.25 -31.01 10.54
N LEU A 88 0.54 -29.94 10.61
CA LEU A 88 1.35 -29.44 9.48
C LEU A 88 2.50 -30.37 9.11
N GLU A 89 3.01 -31.16 10.05
CA GLU A 89 4.03 -32.17 9.82
C GLU A 89 3.57 -33.24 8.81
N LEU A 90 2.25 -33.48 8.74
CA LEU A 90 1.61 -34.34 7.75
C LEU A 90 1.52 -33.71 6.36
N GLN A 91 1.89 -32.42 6.22
CA GLN A 91 1.72 -31.59 5.02
C GLN A 91 3.06 -30.90 4.62
N PRO A 92 4.15 -31.66 4.41
CA PRO A 92 5.50 -31.12 4.25
C PRO A 92 5.70 -30.22 3.03
N GLU A 93 4.82 -30.29 2.04
CA GLU A 93 4.85 -29.46 0.83
C GLU A 93 4.27 -28.04 1.05
N TYR A 94 3.62 -27.78 2.19
CA TYR A 94 3.03 -26.50 2.51
C TYR A 94 3.84 -25.73 3.55
N THR A 95 4.01 -24.43 3.32
CA THR A 95 4.58 -23.50 4.28
C THR A 95 3.47 -22.61 4.85
N VAL A 96 3.32 -22.58 6.18
CA VAL A 96 2.41 -21.62 6.82
C VAL A 96 2.91 -20.20 6.60
N ILE A 97 2.03 -19.36 6.06
CA ILE A 97 2.33 -17.97 5.79
C ILE A 97 1.57 -17.01 6.69
N ARG A 98 0.44 -17.43 7.27
CA ARG A 98 -0.45 -16.53 8.02
C ARG A 98 -1.14 -17.24 9.18
N PHE A 99 -1.18 -16.59 10.34
CA PHE A 99 -2.03 -16.95 11.48
C PHE A 99 -3.01 -15.82 11.85
N TRP A 100 -4.22 -16.19 12.25
CA TRP A 100 -5.16 -15.31 12.95
C TRP A 100 -5.43 -15.88 14.34
N ASN A 101 -5.25 -15.07 15.37
CA ASN A 101 -5.43 -15.48 16.77
C ASN A 101 -6.52 -14.62 17.41
N TYR A 102 -7.57 -15.26 17.91
CA TYR A 102 -8.63 -14.61 18.67
C TYR A 102 -8.50 -15.03 20.12
N VAL A 103 -7.99 -14.12 20.94
CA VAL A 103 -7.52 -14.41 22.31
C VAL A 103 -8.55 -13.90 23.33
N PRO A 104 -9.13 -14.76 24.18
CA PRO A 104 -10.09 -14.35 25.20
C PRO A 104 -9.51 -13.30 26.14
N ASN A 105 -10.20 -12.16 26.30
CA ASN A 105 -9.83 -11.08 27.22
C ASN A 105 -8.35 -10.66 27.11
N ILE A 106 -7.86 -10.42 25.88
CA ILE A 106 -6.42 -10.30 25.54
C ILE A 106 -5.63 -9.33 26.42
N THR A 107 -6.21 -8.20 26.84
CA THR A 107 -5.54 -7.18 27.67
C THR A 107 -5.72 -7.36 29.17
N ALA A 108 -6.59 -8.27 29.60
CA ALA A 108 -6.84 -8.47 31.03
C ALA A 108 -5.55 -8.92 31.74
N ALA A 109 -5.41 -8.51 33.00
CA ALA A 109 -4.32 -8.97 33.85
C ALA A 109 -4.28 -10.50 33.89
N ALA A 110 -3.08 -11.06 33.85
CA ALA A 110 -2.87 -12.45 34.22
C ALA A 110 -3.25 -12.63 35.71
N ALA A 111 -3.59 -13.86 36.12
CA ALA A 111 -4.16 -14.15 37.44
C ALA A 111 -3.43 -13.45 38.61
N PRO A 112 -4.07 -13.23 39.77
CA PRO A 112 -3.52 -12.43 40.88
C PRO A 112 -2.11 -12.83 41.35
N ASP A 113 -1.72 -14.10 41.16
CA ASP A 113 -0.43 -14.67 41.57
C ASP A 113 0.68 -14.56 40.50
N THR A 114 0.43 -13.83 39.41
CA THR A 114 1.43 -13.57 38.36
C THR A 114 2.26 -12.32 38.65
N ALA A 115 3.39 -12.16 37.95
CA ALA A 115 4.24 -10.98 38.17
C ALA A 115 3.48 -9.69 37.80
N ASP A 116 3.67 -8.63 38.57
CA ASP A 116 3.02 -7.33 38.36
C ASP A 116 3.12 -6.90 36.88
N GLY A 117 1.96 -6.60 36.27
CA GLY A 117 1.85 -6.11 34.90
C GLY A 117 1.79 -7.19 33.80
N GLU A 118 1.79 -8.48 34.14
CA GLU A 118 1.56 -9.55 33.16
C GLU A 118 0.09 -9.57 32.68
N THR A 119 -0.14 -9.81 31.40
CA THR A 119 -1.47 -9.78 30.76
C THR A 119 -1.72 -11.11 30.08
N ARG A 120 -2.98 -11.37 29.71
CA ARG A 120 -3.33 -12.56 28.93
C ARG A 120 -2.62 -12.60 27.57
N TYR A 121 -2.33 -11.47 26.95
CA TYR A 121 -1.49 -11.40 25.75
C TYR A 121 -0.07 -11.93 25.99
N HIS A 122 0.53 -11.59 27.14
CA HIS A 122 1.84 -12.12 27.51
C HIS A 122 1.81 -13.64 27.70
N LEU A 123 0.79 -14.19 28.37
CA LEU A 123 0.60 -15.64 28.53
C LEU A 123 0.41 -16.36 27.18
N PHE A 124 -0.38 -15.77 26.27
CA PHE A 124 -0.54 -16.29 24.91
C PHE A 124 0.79 -16.34 24.17
N ASN A 125 1.58 -15.26 24.18
CA ASN A 125 2.90 -15.24 23.55
C ASN A 125 3.85 -16.28 24.14
N ALA A 126 3.83 -16.43 25.47
CA ALA A 126 4.63 -17.43 26.17
C ALA A 126 4.29 -18.85 25.70
N GLY A 127 3.00 -19.18 25.61
CA GLY A 127 2.55 -20.49 25.16
C GLY A 127 2.91 -20.75 23.69
N ARG A 128 2.71 -19.76 22.83
CA ARG A 128 3.09 -19.82 21.41
C ARG A 128 4.59 -20.04 21.25
N GLN A 129 5.42 -19.23 21.89
CA GLN A 129 6.87 -19.36 21.78
C GLN A 129 7.32 -20.73 22.31
N LYS A 130 6.75 -21.21 23.42
CA LYS A 130 7.07 -22.54 23.95
C LYS A 130 6.73 -23.66 22.97
N ALA A 131 5.58 -23.61 22.30
CA ALA A 131 5.21 -24.58 21.28
C ALA A 131 6.21 -24.59 20.10
N PHE A 132 6.51 -23.42 19.54
CA PHE A 132 7.45 -23.29 18.42
C PHE A 132 8.87 -23.73 18.80
N SER A 133 9.37 -23.32 19.96
CA SER A 133 10.70 -23.70 20.45
C SER A 133 10.81 -25.19 20.73
N ASN A 134 9.80 -25.80 21.37
CA ASN A 134 9.82 -27.24 21.62
C ASN A 134 9.77 -28.05 20.32
N TYR A 135 8.96 -27.61 19.36
CA TYR A 135 8.72 -28.32 18.12
C TYR A 135 9.90 -28.21 17.15
N TYR A 136 10.41 -27.00 16.91
CA TYR A 136 11.51 -26.79 15.97
C TYR A 136 12.90 -26.97 16.60
N GLY A 137 13.02 -26.88 17.92
CA GLY A 137 14.30 -26.98 18.63
C GLY A 137 15.32 -25.98 18.08
N GLU A 138 16.53 -26.46 17.80
CA GLU A 138 17.62 -25.66 17.22
C GLU A 138 17.30 -25.11 15.84
N ASN A 139 16.36 -25.73 15.11
CA ASN A 139 15.96 -25.27 13.78
C ASN A 139 15.03 -24.05 13.83
N LEU A 140 14.54 -23.61 15.00
CA LEU A 140 13.60 -22.48 15.08
C LEU A 140 14.14 -21.21 14.40
N ALA A 141 15.45 -20.95 14.51
CA ALA A 141 16.10 -19.77 13.95
C ALA A 141 16.13 -19.78 12.41
N THR A 142 15.99 -20.94 11.76
CA THR A 142 16.02 -21.08 10.31
C THR A 142 14.62 -21.20 9.70
N ARG A 143 13.57 -21.29 10.53
CA ARG A 143 12.20 -21.40 10.05
C ARG A 143 11.64 -20.05 9.60
N PRO A 144 10.90 -20.00 8.47
CA PRO A 144 10.17 -18.80 8.09
C PRO A 144 9.19 -18.39 9.18
N VAL A 145 9.27 -17.14 9.62
CA VAL A 145 8.33 -16.59 10.61
C VAL A 145 7.05 -16.15 9.88
N PRO A 146 5.89 -16.75 10.16
CA PRO A 146 4.64 -16.42 9.48
C PRO A 146 4.11 -15.05 9.91
N ALA A 147 3.36 -14.40 9.03
CA ALA A 147 2.60 -13.21 9.38
C ALA A 147 1.52 -13.60 10.41
N ALA A 148 1.22 -12.75 11.40
CA ALA A 148 0.16 -13.04 12.38
C ALA A 148 -0.61 -11.79 12.83
N SER A 149 -1.84 -12.00 13.30
CA SER A 149 -2.57 -11.02 14.11
C SER A 149 -3.04 -11.68 15.40
N ALA A 150 -3.21 -10.87 16.44
CA ALA A 150 -3.80 -11.32 17.69
C ALA A 150 -4.70 -10.21 18.24
N VAL A 151 -6.00 -10.48 18.27
CA VAL A 151 -7.02 -9.55 18.76
C VAL A 151 -7.86 -10.20 19.86
N GLY A 152 -8.46 -9.37 20.69
CA GLY A 152 -9.32 -9.80 21.79
C GLY A 152 -10.64 -10.34 21.31
N THR A 153 -11.15 -11.35 22.02
CA THR A 153 -12.53 -11.84 21.88
C THR A 153 -13.19 -11.93 23.25
N GLN A 154 -14.52 -11.78 23.26
CA GLN A 154 -15.37 -12.00 24.44
C GLN A 154 -15.71 -13.49 24.64
N SER A 155 -15.37 -14.34 23.67
CA SER A 155 -15.50 -15.79 23.80
C SER A 155 -14.56 -16.35 24.86
N HIS A 156 -14.90 -17.52 25.43
CA HIS A 156 -13.99 -18.30 26.27
C HIS A 156 -13.06 -19.22 25.45
N LEU A 157 -13.21 -19.26 24.13
CA LEU A 157 -12.36 -20.06 23.26
C LEU A 157 -11.16 -19.25 22.76
N LEU A 158 -9.97 -19.84 22.87
CA LEU A 158 -8.84 -19.45 22.05
C LEU A 158 -9.00 -20.10 20.68
N THR A 159 -9.21 -19.28 19.65
CA THR A 159 -9.29 -19.74 18.26
C THR A 159 -8.05 -19.32 17.49
N ILE A 160 -7.41 -20.29 16.84
CA ILE A 160 -6.24 -20.08 15.99
C ILE A 160 -6.60 -20.60 14.60
N GLU A 161 -6.49 -19.74 13.61
CA GLU A 161 -6.67 -20.07 12.20
C GLU A 161 -5.35 -19.89 11.47
N PHE A 162 -5.12 -20.67 10.41
CA PHE A 162 -3.89 -20.58 9.63
C PHE A 162 -4.12 -20.77 8.13
N LEU A 163 -3.23 -20.15 7.35
CA LEU A 163 -3.12 -20.30 5.91
C LEU A 163 -1.72 -20.79 5.56
N ALA A 164 -1.65 -21.84 4.76
CA ALA A 164 -0.40 -22.38 4.22
C ALA A 164 -0.45 -22.48 2.69
N VAL A 165 0.70 -22.32 2.04
CA VAL A 165 0.83 -22.33 0.58
C VAL A 165 2.08 -23.08 0.16
N GLN A 166 2.10 -23.57 -1.08
CA GLN A 166 3.26 -24.28 -1.65
C GLN A 166 4.35 -23.32 -2.14
N HIS A 167 3.97 -22.09 -2.54
CA HIS A 167 4.86 -21.14 -3.19
C HIS A 167 4.91 -19.78 -2.46
N PRO A 168 5.40 -19.74 -1.20
CA PRO A 168 5.70 -18.47 -0.54
C PRO A 168 6.83 -17.76 -1.29
N ILE A 169 6.79 -16.43 -1.34
CA ILE A 169 7.87 -15.63 -1.91
C ILE A 169 8.78 -15.13 -0.79
N GLN A 170 8.24 -14.39 0.18
CA GLN A 170 9.08 -13.73 1.19
C GLN A 170 8.29 -13.28 2.43
N GLN A 171 8.85 -13.53 3.62
CA GLN A 171 8.34 -12.97 4.88
C GLN A 171 9.01 -11.61 5.10
N LEU A 172 8.22 -10.63 5.51
CA LEU A 172 8.63 -9.23 5.52
C LEU A 172 8.72 -8.69 6.94
N GLU A 173 9.75 -7.89 7.17
CA GLU A 173 9.83 -6.97 8.29
C GLU A 173 9.60 -5.53 7.83
N ASN A 174 9.30 -4.66 8.80
CA ASN A 174 9.13 -3.23 8.57
C ASN A 174 10.38 -2.52 9.09
N LYS A 175 11.11 -1.80 8.23
CA LYS A 175 12.36 -1.12 8.61
C LYS A 175 12.26 -0.16 9.82
N ASN A 176 11.07 0.36 10.11
CA ASN A 176 10.85 1.26 11.25
C ASN A 176 10.34 0.55 12.50
N GLN A 177 10.26 -0.78 12.50
CA GLN A 177 9.80 -1.59 13.63
C GLN A 177 10.85 -2.65 13.95
N ILE A 178 11.07 -2.89 15.24
CA ILE A 178 11.87 -4.04 15.68
C ILE A 178 11.08 -5.30 15.31
N PRO A 179 11.72 -6.36 14.77
CA PRO A 179 11.03 -7.63 14.55
C PRO A 179 10.40 -8.12 15.85
N ALA A 180 9.16 -8.59 15.80
CA ALA A 180 8.38 -8.83 17.01
C ALA A 180 9.05 -9.85 17.96
N TRP A 181 9.74 -10.86 17.41
CA TRP A 181 10.47 -11.87 18.18
C TRP A 181 11.76 -11.34 18.83
N ARG A 182 12.12 -10.08 18.58
CA ARG A 182 13.26 -9.37 19.18
C ARG A 182 12.83 -8.25 20.11
N TYR A 183 11.53 -8.13 20.44
CA TYR A 183 11.07 -7.18 21.44
C TYR A 183 11.76 -7.40 22.79
N SER A 184 12.00 -6.29 23.49
CA SER A 184 12.59 -6.30 24.81
C SER A 184 11.64 -6.88 25.86
N PRO A 185 12.16 -7.35 27.01
CA PRO A 185 11.33 -7.90 28.10
C PRO A 185 10.29 -6.94 28.69
N ARG A 186 10.36 -5.65 28.33
CA ARG A 186 9.37 -4.62 28.68
C ARG A 186 7.96 -4.95 28.17
N TYR A 187 7.85 -5.71 27.08
CA TYR A 187 6.57 -6.11 26.47
C TYR A 187 6.20 -7.58 26.73
N GLY A 188 6.71 -8.12 27.83
CA GLY A 188 6.53 -9.51 28.24
C GLY A 188 7.86 -10.26 28.30
N LYS A 189 7.97 -11.24 29.20
CA LYS A 189 9.16 -12.09 29.36
C LYS A 189 9.54 -12.82 28.07
N LEU A 190 8.53 -13.18 27.28
CA LEU A 190 8.64 -13.92 26.03
C LEU A 190 8.04 -13.08 24.90
N SER A 191 8.84 -12.89 23.86
CA SER A 191 8.51 -12.00 22.75
C SER A 191 7.45 -12.63 21.82
N PRO A 192 6.58 -11.83 21.19
CA PRO A 192 5.68 -12.34 20.16
C PRO A 192 6.47 -12.93 18.98
N TYR A 193 6.00 -14.04 18.40
CA TYR A 193 6.66 -14.68 17.26
C TYR A 193 5.81 -14.57 15.98
N PHE A 194 6.06 -13.53 15.19
CA PHE A 194 5.41 -13.28 13.90
C PHE A 194 6.19 -12.26 13.05
N SER A 195 6.07 -12.33 11.72
CA SER A 195 6.60 -11.34 10.78
C SER A 195 5.59 -10.25 10.45
N ARG A 196 6.02 -9.11 9.91
CA ARG A 196 5.12 -7.97 9.61
C ARG A 196 4.23 -8.18 8.38
N GLY A 197 4.59 -9.11 7.52
CA GLY A 197 3.75 -9.51 6.40
C GLY A 197 4.37 -10.65 5.60
N VAL A 198 3.67 -11.11 4.58
CA VAL A 198 4.14 -12.16 3.69
C VAL A 198 3.73 -11.87 2.26
N ILE A 199 4.67 -12.06 1.33
CA ILE A 199 4.40 -12.11 -0.11
C ILE A 199 4.33 -13.56 -0.53
N TYR A 200 3.34 -13.92 -1.33
CA TYR A 200 3.27 -15.22 -1.98
C TYR A 200 2.67 -15.11 -3.38
N ASN A 201 2.89 -16.14 -4.20
CA ASN A 201 2.31 -16.24 -5.53
C ASN A 201 1.01 -17.04 -5.47
N ASN A 202 -0.10 -16.41 -5.85
CA ASN A 202 -1.40 -17.05 -6.01
C ASN A 202 -1.73 -17.18 -7.52
N ASN A 203 -1.35 -18.30 -8.14
CA ASN A 203 -1.61 -18.58 -9.56
C ASN A 203 -1.21 -17.42 -10.50
N GLY A 204 0.02 -16.92 -10.38
CA GLY A 204 0.52 -15.81 -11.21
C GLY A 204 0.15 -14.41 -10.68
N GLN A 205 -0.70 -14.31 -9.66
CA GLN A 205 -0.99 -13.05 -8.97
C GLN A 205 -0.19 -12.94 -7.67
N ARG A 206 0.59 -11.87 -7.51
CA ARG A 206 1.31 -11.65 -6.26
C ARG A 206 0.43 -10.96 -5.24
N LEU A 207 0.31 -11.58 -4.06
CA LEU A 207 -0.40 -11.01 -2.92
C LEU A 207 0.59 -10.68 -1.81
N LEU A 208 0.33 -9.58 -1.09
CA LEU A 208 0.96 -9.27 0.18
C LEU A 208 -0.11 -9.29 1.27
N LEU A 209 0.02 -10.18 2.25
CA LEU A 209 -0.81 -10.21 3.45
C LEU A 209 -0.06 -9.49 4.57
N SER A 210 -0.61 -8.39 5.08
CA SER A 210 -0.03 -7.73 6.25
C SER A 210 -0.39 -8.48 7.53
N SER A 211 0.49 -8.37 8.51
CA SER A 211 0.16 -8.64 9.91
C SER A 211 -0.70 -7.54 10.50
N GLY A 212 -1.20 -7.79 11.71
CA GLY A 212 -1.83 -6.78 12.55
C GLY A 212 -0.89 -5.60 12.71
N THR A 213 -1.27 -4.47 12.12
CA THR A 213 -0.44 -3.28 12.03
C THR A 213 -1.06 -2.16 12.84
N ALA A 214 -0.48 -1.91 14.01
CA ALA A 214 -0.89 -0.87 14.94
C ALA A 214 0.11 0.31 14.96
N SER A 215 -0.20 1.30 15.80
CA SER A 215 0.60 2.52 16.01
C SER A 215 1.87 2.23 16.80
N ILE A 216 2.87 1.61 16.15
CA ILE A 216 4.15 1.21 16.78
C ILE A 216 5.32 1.68 15.91
N THR A 217 6.31 2.32 16.54
CA THR A 217 7.64 2.59 15.96
C THR A 217 8.70 1.96 16.84
N GLY A 218 9.69 1.29 16.24
CA GLY A 218 10.56 0.37 16.96
C GLY A 218 9.73 -0.74 17.58
N GLU A 219 9.65 -0.75 18.91
CA GLU A 219 8.75 -1.60 19.68
C GLU A 219 7.74 -0.79 20.52
N ASP A 220 7.80 0.54 20.45
CA ASP A 220 7.05 1.45 21.31
C ASP A 220 5.73 1.87 20.69
N SER A 221 4.66 1.80 21.49
CA SER A 221 3.34 2.32 21.13
C SER A 221 3.40 3.84 21.01
N GLN A 222 2.86 4.37 19.91
CA GLN A 222 2.87 5.80 19.62
C GLN A 222 1.48 6.38 19.79
N HIS A 223 1.40 7.61 20.29
CA HIS A 223 0.17 8.40 20.42
C HIS A 223 -0.93 7.74 21.29
N PRO A 224 -0.63 7.35 22.53
CA PRO A 224 -1.63 6.79 23.44
C PRO A 224 -2.81 7.77 23.62
N GLY A 225 -4.03 7.25 23.51
CA GLY A 225 -5.25 8.05 23.67
C GLY A 225 -5.66 8.91 22.45
N ASP A 226 -4.92 8.88 21.34
CA ASP A 226 -5.26 9.65 20.14
C ASP A 226 -5.51 8.75 18.92
N ILE A 227 -6.78 8.43 18.66
CA ILE A 227 -7.18 7.56 17.55
C ILE A 227 -6.75 8.09 16.17
N TYR A 228 -6.73 9.41 15.98
CA TYR A 228 -6.37 10.03 14.70
C TYR A 228 -4.89 9.78 14.40
N GLU A 229 -4.02 10.08 15.37
CA GLU A 229 -2.58 9.90 15.21
C GLU A 229 -2.21 8.40 15.15
N GLN A 230 -2.88 7.55 15.94
CA GLN A 230 -2.66 6.11 15.87
C GLN A 230 -3.04 5.52 14.50
N LEU A 231 -4.19 5.93 13.93
CA LEU A 231 -4.57 5.50 12.60
C LEU A 231 -3.55 5.98 11.55
N CYS A 232 -3.12 7.24 11.62
CA CYS A 232 -2.14 7.77 10.70
C CYS A 232 -0.79 7.02 10.77
N GLN A 233 -0.32 6.68 11.98
CA GLN A 233 0.88 5.88 12.18
C GLN A 233 0.70 4.44 11.67
N SER A 234 -0.44 3.79 11.92
CA SER A 234 -0.73 2.44 11.41
C SER A 234 -0.74 2.39 9.88
N ILE A 235 -1.36 3.37 9.23
CA ILE A 235 -1.34 3.50 7.76
C ILE A 235 0.08 3.76 7.25
N HIS A 236 0.87 4.59 7.95
CA HIS A 236 2.27 4.83 7.61
C HIS A 236 3.11 3.54 7.70
N ASN A 237 2.88 2.72 8.73
CA ASN A 237 3.54 1.43 8.89
C ASN A 237 3.21 0.48 7.74
N LEU A 238 1.93 0.38 7.33
CA LEU A 238 1.54 -0.40 6.15
C LEU A 238 2.20 0.09 4.87
N ARG A 239 2.29 1.42 4.68
CA ARG A 239 3.00 1.99 3.51
C ARG A 239 4.46 1.58 3.47
N ILE A 240 5.15 1.62 4.61
CA ILE A 240 6.57 1.25 4.68
C ILE A 240 6.75 -0.23 4.37
N LEU A 241 5.95 -1.09 5.01
CA LEU A 241 5.99 -2.54 4.81
C LEU A 241 5.92 -2.91 3.32
N ALA A 242 4.96 -2.29 2.62
CA ALA A 242 4.65 -2.53 1.21
C ALA A 242 5.59 -1.83 0.21
N ALA A 243 6.36 -0.83 0.65
CA ALA A 243 7.14 0.01 -0.25
C ALA A 243 8.27 -0.77 -0.95
N GLN A 244 8.49 -0.50 -2.24
CA GLN A 244 9.59 -1.07 -3.03
C GLN A 244 10.94 -0.95 -2.31
N PHE A 245 11.18 0.17 -1.62
CA PHE A 245 12.41 0.40 -0.86
C PHE A 245 12.60 -0.61 0.27
N ASN A 246 11.53 -0.95 0.99
CA ASN A 246 11.56 -1.98 2.02
C ASN A 246 11.74 -3.36 1.39
N LEU A 247 11.17 -3.62 0.21
CA LEU A 247 11.25 -4.93 -0.45
C LEU A 247 12.60 -5.20 -1.12
N LYS A 248 13.34 -4.17 -1.56
CA LYS A 248 14.65 -4.32 -2.21
C LYS A 248 15.69 -5.03 -1.32
N GLN A 249 15.57 -4.98 0.01
CA GLN A 249 16.44 -5.72 0.93
C GLN A 249 16.30 -7.26 0.79
N TYR A 250 15.22 -7.72 0.17
CA TYR A 250 14.94 -9.13 -0.13
C TYR A 250 15.13 -9.45 -1.62
N HIS A 251 15.87 -8.62 -2.37
CA HIS A 251 16.02 -8.74 -3.83
C HIS A 251 14.69 -8.65 -4.61
N ILE A 252 13.69 -7.97 -4.03
CA ILE A 252 12.40 -7.72 -4.67
C ILE A 252 12.40 -6.30 -5.26
N HIS A 253 12.30 -6.21 -6.58
CA HIS A 253 12.46 -4.95 -7.32
C HIS A 253 11.14 -4.23 -7.65
N TYR A 254 10.02 -4.64 -7.05
CA TYR A 254 8.71 -3.98 -7.14
C TYR A 254 8.20 -3.61 -5.74
N GLY A 255 7.08 -2.90 -5.67
CA GLY A 255 6.40 -2.57 -4.42
C GLY A 255 4.89 -2.63 -4.57
N PHE A 256 4.19 -2.55 -3.44
CA PHE A 256 2.74 -2.35 -3.37
C PHE A 256 2.47 -0.95 -2.82
N ALA A 257 1.40 -0.33 -3.29
CA ALA A 257 0.90 0.93 -2.76
C ALA A 257 -0.38 0.69 -1.95
N LEU A 258 -0.84 1.69 -1.18
CA LEU A 258 -2.14 1.56 -0.50
C LEU A 258 -3.29 1.43 -1.50
N GLU A 259 -3.15 1.99 -2.69
CA GLU A 259 -4.13 1.82 -3.76
C GLU A 259 -4.20 0.38 -4.30
N ASP A 260 -3.28 -0.50 -3.90
CA ASP A 260 -3.26 -1.94 -4.23
C ASP A 260 -3.94 -2.79 -3.14
N ILE A 261 -4.43 -2.18 -2.07
CA ILE A 261 -5.19 -2.89 -1.02
C ILE A 261 -6.57 -3.26 -1.57
N ALA A 262 -6.83 -4.56 -1.68
CA ALA A 262 -8.14 -5.09 -2.06
C ALA A 262 -9.10 -5.06 -0.88
N HIS A 263 -8.61 -5.38 0.32
CA HIS A 263 -9.38 -5.33 1.55
C HIS A 263 -8.55 -4.81 2.72
N MET A 264 -9.16 -3.92 3.50
CA MET A 264 -8.66 -3.43 4.77
C MET A 264 -9.61 -3.85 5.88
N ARG A 265 -9.13 -4.67 6.80
CA ARG A 265 -9.83 -4.97 8.05
C ARG A 265 -9.31 -4.06 9.16
N VAL A 266 -10.22 -3.32 9.76
CA VAL A 266 -9.95 -2.35 10.83
C VAL A 266 -10.51 -2.91 12.12
N TYR A 267 -9.62 -3.35 13.02
CA TYR A 267 -10.01 -3.61 14.40
C TYR A 267 -9.94 -2.32 15.19
N TYR A 268 -10.99 -2.03 15.96
CA TYR A 268 -11.06 -0.84 16.79
C TYR A 268 -11.52 -1.18 18.20
N LYS A 269 -10.93 -0.53 19.19
CA LYS A 269 -11.17 -0.84 20.60
C LYS A 269 -12.49 -0.24 21.10
N ASN A 270 -12.64 1.07 20.92
CA ASN A 270 -13.76 1.81 21.49
C ASN A 270 -14.85 2.07 20.44
N GLU A 271 -16.11 1.81 20.78
CA GLU A 271 -17.24 2.08 19.87
C GLU A 271 -17.36 3.58 19.50
N THR A 272 -16.89 4.47 20.39
CA THR A 272 -16.88 5.92 20.14
C THR A 272 -16.00 6.33 18.94
N ASP A 273 -15.00 5.52 18.59
CA ASP A 273 -14.08 5.79 17.48
C ASP A 273 -14.64 5.33 16.13
N ARG A 274 -15.67 4.47 16.12
CA ARG A 274 -16.20 3.81 14.91
C ARG A 274 -16.61 4.80 13.82
N ALA A 275 -17.39 5.83 14.18
CA ALA A 275 -17.91 6.79 13.21
C ALA A 275 -16.79 7.61 12.55
N PHE A 276 -15.73 7.94 13.30
CA PHE A 276 -14.54 8.58 12.75
C PHE A 276 -13.80 7.63 11.80
N LEU A 277 -13.54 6.39 12.22
CA LEU A 277 -12.82 5.41 11.42
C LEU A 277 -13.55 5.08 10.10
N GLN A 278 -14.87 4.88 10.15
CA GLN A 278 -15.71 4.63 8.96
C GLN A 278 -15.66 5.78 7.95
N ARG A 279 -15.63 7.03 8.43
CA ARG A 279 -15.53 8.20 7.56
C ARG A 279 -14.10 8.43 7.03
N PHE A 280 -13.08 8.17 7.84
CA PHE A 280 -11.72 8.61 7.56
C PHE A 280 -10.84 7.55 6.89
N VAL A 281 -10.96 6.26 7.26
CA VAL A 281 -10.15 5.17 6.68
C VAL A 281 -10.29 5.07 5.15
N PRO A 282 -11.50 5.13 4.54
CA PRO A 282 -11.65 5.05 3.09
C PRO A 282 -10.88 6.13 2.32
N ARG A 283 -10.61 7.29 2.95
CA ARG A 283 -9.87 8.39 2.33
C ARG A 283 -8.41 8.04 2.04
N PHE A 284 -7.85 6.98 2.63
CA PHE A 284 -6.50 6.50 2.35
C PHE A 284 -6.41 5.49 1.20
N LEU A 285 -7.56 4.95 0.76
CA LEU A 285 -7.65 3.74 -0.03
C LEU A 285 -8.19 4.03 -1.44
N ALA A 286 -7.99 3.08 -2.36
CA ALA A 286 -8.64 3.15 -3.67
C ALA A 286 -10.16 2.93 -3.50
N PRO A 287 -11.03 3.54 -4.33
CA PRO A 287 -12.48 3.37 -4.17
C PRO A 287 -13.01 1.95 -4.35
N ALA A 288 -12.25 1.06 -4.97
CA ALA A 288 -12.58 -0.36 -5.09
C ALA A 288 -12.21 -1.18 -3.84
N CYS A 289 -11.42 -0.62 -2.92
CA CYS A 289 -11.02 -1.29 -1.69
C CYS A 289 -12.23 -1.50 -0.78
N LYS A 290 -12.36 -2.72 -0.26
CA LYS A 290 -13.40 -3.08 0.71
C LYS A 290 -12.86 -2.86 2.12
N VAL A 291 -13.68 -2.32 3.00
CA VAL A 291 -13.28 -2.04 4.37
C VAL A 291 -14.25 -2.68 5.34
N SER A 292 -13.73 -3.54 6.23
CA SER A 292 -14.50 -4.11 7.33
C SER A 292 -14.06 -3.49 8.65
N PHE A 293 -15.04 -3.25 9.52
CA PHE A 293 -14.81 -2.69 10.85
C PHE A 293 -15.27 -3.73 11.87
N ILE A 294 -14.36 -4.16 12.75
CA ILE A 294 -14.62 -5.17 13.77
C ILE A 294 -14.20 -4.61 15.12
N GLN A 295 -15.13 -4.56 16.07
CA GLN A 295 -14.78 -4.13 17.42
C GLN A 295 -14.00 -5.26 18.12
N ALA A 296 -12.81 -4.96 18.63
CA ALA A 296 -11.99 -5.91 19.37
C ALA A 296 -10.94 -5.19 20.23
N ASP A 297 -10.58 -5.77 21.37
CA ASP A 297 -9.42 -5.31 22.13
C ASP A 297 -8.14 -5.56 21.34
N ILE A 298 -7.23 -4.59 21.35
CA ILE A 298 -5.93 -4.69 20.68
C ILE A 298 -4.90 -5.22 21.68
N CYS A 299 -3.84 -5.86 21.17
CA CYS A 299 -2.85 -6.57 21.99
C CYS A 299 -2.18 -5.77 23.13
N ARG A 300 -2.25 -4.44 23.10
CA ARG A 300 -1.78 -3.55 24.19
C ARG A 300 -2.89 -2.60 24.59
N GLU A 301 -2.95 -2.25 25.86
CA GLU A 301 -4.05 -1.48 26.44
C GLU A 301 -4.18 -0.09 25.78
N GLU A 302 -3.06 0.57 25.51
CA GLU A 302 -3.00 1.92 24.95
C GLU A 302 -3.25 2.00 23.42
N LEU A 303 -3.29 0.85 22.73
CA LEU A 303 -3.54 0.79 21.29
C LEU A 303 -5.04 0.73 21.00
N LEU A 304 -5.51 1.65 20.16
CA LEU A 304 -6.93 1.87 19.88
C LEU A 304 -7.39 1.26 18.55
N VAL A 305 -6.45 1.03 17.62
CA VAL A 305 -6.71 0.53 16.27
C VAL A 305 -5.60 -0.40 15.79
N GLU A 306 -5.99 -1.47 15.11
CA GLU A 306 -5.09 -2.38 14.39
C GLU A 306 -5.62 -2.62 12.98
N LEU A 307 -4.73 -2.59 11.99
CA LEU A 307 -5.06 -2.76 10.58
C LEU A 307 -4.52 -4.09 10.04
N GLU A 308 -5.34 -4.84 9.32
CA GLU A 308 -4.92 -5.93 8.45
C GLU A 308 -5.27 -5.60 7.01
N ALA A 309 -4.33 -5.81 6.10
CA ALA A 309 -4.52 -5.49 4.69
C ALA A 309 -4.12 -6.66 3.80
N VAL A 310 -4.94 -6.91 2.78
CA VAL A 310 -4.63 -7.78 1.65
C VAL A 310 -4.32 -6.90 0.46
N PHE A 311 -3.06 -6.87 0.05
CA PHE A 311 -2.60 -6.19 -1.14
C PHE A 311 -2.58 -7.15 -2.32
N ILE A 312 -3.09 -6.71 -3.46
CA ILE A 312 -3.03 -7.43 -4.72
C ILE A 312 -2.17 -6.62 -5.68
N LYS A 313 -1.09 -7.20 -6.20
CA LYS A 313 -0.21 -6.49 -7.12
C LYS A 313 -0.96 -6.11 -8.38
N LYS A 314 -1.26 -4.83 -8.54
CA LYS A 314 -1.88 -4.32 -9.77
C LYS A 314 -0.97 -4.50 -10.97
N GLY A 315 -1.58 -4.80 -12.12
CA GLY A 315 -0.88 -5.21 -13.33
C GLY A 315 -0.82 -6.73 -13.52
N GLU A 316 -1.30 -7.51 -12.54
CA GLU A 316 -1.30 -8.98 -12.55
C GLU A 316 -2.71 -9.49 -12.21
N THR A 317 -3.15 -10.58 -12.84
CA THR A 317 -4.37 -11.32 -12.43
C THR A 317 -4.02 -12.77 -12.12
N GLU A 318 -5.00 -13.54 -11.62
CA GLU A 318 -4.92 -15.01 -11.51
C GLU A 318 -4.58 -15.74 -12.83
N ASN A 319 -4.62 -15.04 -13.98
CA ASN A 319 -4.14 -15.53 -15.28
C ASN A 319 -3.07 -14.61 -15.90
N GLY A 320 -2.49 -13.68 -15.14
CA GLY A 320 -1.44 -12.76 -15.63
C GLY A 320 -1.87 -11.61 -16.56
N ILE A 321 -3.18 -11.36 -16.78
CA ILE A 321 -3.69 -10.30 -17.67
C ILE A 321 -4.20 -9.09 -16.88
N ARG A 322 -3.50 -7.96 -16.96
CA ARG A 322 -3.92 -6.69 -16.33
C ARG A 322 -5.38 -6.30 -16.64
N PRO A 323 -6.17 -5.81 -15.65
CA PRO A 323 -7.46 -5.20 -15.92
C PRO A 323 -7.32 -4.02 -16.87
N LYS A 324 -7.96 -4.11 -18.04
CA LYS A 324 -7.94 -3.05 -19.05
C LYS A 324 -8.67 -1.81 -18.54
N TYR A 325 -8.19 -0.63 -18.90
CA TYR A 325 -8.96 0.60 -18.83
C TYR A 325 -10.28 0.39 -19.59
N TYR A 326 -11.36 0.96 -19.05
CA TYR A 326 -12.69 0.83 -19.60
C TYR A 326 -13.45 2.15 -19.49
N LEU A 327 -14.56 2.26 -20.23
CA LEU A 327 -15.45 3.39 -20.15
C LEU A 327 -16.46 3.20 -19.01
N GLN A 328 -16.60 4.22 -18.17
CA GLN A 328 -17.65 4.36 -17.17
C GLN A 328 -18.34 5.70 -17.40
N GLN A 329 -19.66 5.69 -17.61
CA GLN A 329 -20.43 6.92 -17.90
C GLN A 329 -19.83 7.71 -19.08
N ASN A 330 -19.48 7.03 -20.16
CA ASN A 330 -18.84 7.61 -21.35
C ASN A 330 -17.50 8.33 -21.08
N ARG A 331 -16.78 7.96 -20.01
CA ARG A 331 -15.45 8.49 -19.66
C ARG A 331 -14.49 7.36 -19.32
N ILE A 332 -13.21 7.53 -19.61
CA ILE A 332 -12.20 6.51 -19.33
C ILE A 332 -11.89 6.53 -17.83
N ARG A 333 -12.10 5.40 -17.17
CA ARG A 333 -11.81 5.26 -15.75
C ARG A 333 -10.31 5.18 -15.51
N THR A 334 -9.72 6.15 -14.81
CA THR A 334 -8.26 6.18 -14.55
C THR A 334 -7.95 6.23 -13.06
N GLU A 335 -6.80 5.68 -12.65
CA GLU A 335 -6.38 5.74 -11.23
C GLU A 335 -5.96 7.16 -10.84
N SER A 336 -5.29 7.87 -11.76
CA SER A 336 -4.87 9.22 -11.49
C SER A 336 -4.55 10.01 -12.74
N PHE A 337 -4.70 11.32 -12.61
CA PHE A 337 -4.29 12.31 -13.59
C PHE A 337 -3.51 13.41 -12.85
N GLU A 338 -2.46 13.95 -13.47
CA GLU A 338 -1.61 14.99 -12.90
C GLU A 338 -1.67 16.28 -13.74
N VAL A 339 -1.68 17.42 -13.06
CA VAL A 339 -1.38 18.73 -13.63
C VAL A 339 -0.10 19.27 -13.01
N HIS A 340 0.82 19.76 -13.84
CA HIS A 340 2.04 20.42 -13.40
C HIS A 340 1.81 21.93 -13.33
N VAL A 341 1.62 22.46 -12.12
CA VAL A 341 1.30 23.89 -11.94
C VAL A 341 2.54 24.78 -11.97
N ALA A 342 3.70 24.20 -11.67
CA ALA A 342 5.00 24.86 -11.80
C ALA A 342 6.00 23.88 -12.43
N GLU A 343 6.81 24.34 -13.38
CA GLU A 343 7.82 23.46 -14.02
C GLU A 343 9.15 23.40 -13.24
N HIS A 344 9.43 24.45 -12.47
CA HIS A 344 10.66 24.62 -11.68
C HIS A 344 10.45 24.32 -10.19
N CYS A 345 11.54 24.06 -9.48
CA CYS A 345 11.55 23.76 -8.05
C CYS A 345 12.55 24.67 -7.31
N ASN A 346 12.32 24.90 -6.02
CA ASN A 346 13.29 25.54 -5.12
C ASN A 346 14.43 24.60 -4.69
N LEU A 347 14.36 23.32 -5.07
CA LEU A 347 15.40 22.32 -4.85
C LEU A 347 16.11 21.96 -6.17
N LYS A 348 17.36 21.50 -6.05
CA LYS A 348 18.25 21.10 -7.15
C LYS A 348 18.64 19.62 -7.03
N CYS A 349 17.66 18.77 -6.74
CA CYS A 349 17.82 17.33 -6.66
C CYS A 349 18.51 16.73 -7.90
N ARG A 350 19.64 16.01 -7.74
CA ARG A 350 20.40 15.45 -8.88
C ARG A 350 19.54 14.53 -9.77
N ASP A 351 18.91 13.52 -9.18
CA ASP A 351 18.12 12.52 -9.90
C ASP A 351 16.61 12.87 -9.84
N CYS A 352 16.28 14.16 -10.00
CA CYS A 352 14.89 14.64 -9.95
C CYS A 352 14.05 13.99 -11.07
N CYS A 353 12.99 13.28 -10.68
CA CYS A 353 12.13 12.63 -11.66
C CYS A 353 11.54 13.61 -12.66
N ASN A 354 11.16 14.82 -12.24
CA ASN A 354 10.55 15.87 -13.06
C ASN A 354 11.54 16.75 -13.82
N ILE A 355 12.85 16.46 -13.76
CA ILE A 355 13.94 17.30 -14.33
C ILE A 355 13.87 18.79 -13.92
N SER A 356 13.12 19.11 -12.86
CA SER A 356 12.81 20.48 -12.43
C SER A 356 14.00 21.38 -12.13
N PRO A 357 15.18 20.90 -11.68
CA PRO A 357 16.36 21.74 -11.55
C PRO A 357 16.84 22.36 -12.86
N PHE A 358 16.47 21.77 -13.99
CA PHE A 358 16.90 22.17 -15.33
C PHE A 358 15.80 22.90 -16.12
N ASN A 359 14.56 22.89 -15.64
CA ASN A 359 13.45 23.57 -16.29
C ASN A 359 13.46 25.08 -16.02
N ALA A 360 13.02 25.86 -17.01
CA ALA A 360 12.81 27.29 -16.87
C ALA A 360 11.70 27.60 -15.85
N LYS A 361 11.73 28.83 -15.31
CA LYS A 361 10.65 29.31 -14.43
C LYS A 361 9.38 29.50 -15.23
N LYS A 362 8.51 28.51 -15.18
CA LYS A 362 7.19 28.55 -15.81
C LYS A 362 6.11 28.09 -14.84
N PHE A 363 4.98 28.76 -14.92
CA PHE A 363 3.74 28.49 -14.20
C PHE A 363 2.63 28.25 -15.22
N ILE A 364 1.68 27.38 -14.88
CA ILE A 364 0.47 27.20 -15.69
C ILE A 364 -0.46 28.41 -15.50
N SER A 365 -1.17 28.83 -16.55
CA SER A 365 -2.21 29.85 -16.41
C SER A 365 -3.51 29.27 -15.83
N LEU A 366 -4.38 30.13 -15.29
CA LEU A 366 -5.72 29.70 -14.84
C LEU A 366 -6.59 29.20 -16.01
N GLU A 367 -6.42 29.76 -17.20
CA GLU A 367 -7.12 29.36 -18.43
C GLU A 367 -6.75 27.92 -18.81
N GLU A 368 -5.44 27.61 -18.88
CA GLU A 368 -4.98 26.24 -19.14
C GLU A 368 -5.48 25.24 -18.09
N VAL A 369 -5.57 25.64 -16.81
CA VAL A 369 -6.16 24.78 -15.77
C VAL A 369 -7.63 24.49 -16.04
N GLN A 370 -8.41 25.50 -16.47
CA GLN A 370 -9.83 25.33 -16.81
C GLN A 370 -10.01 24.43 -18.04
N GLU A 371 -9.17 24.58 -19.05
CA GLU A 371 -9.14 23.72 -20.24
C GLU A 371 -8.84 22.26 -19.86
N ILE A 372 -7.83 22.04 -19.01
CA ILE A 372 -7.50 20.70 -18.50
C ILE A 372 -8.64 20.11 -17.69
N CYS A 373 -9.29 20.89 -16.82
CA CYS A 373 -10.45 20.43 -16.05
C CYS A 373 -11.61 20.03 -16.99
N THR A 374 -11.85 20.82 -18.03
CA THR A 374 -12.87 20.52 -19.06
C THR A 374 -12.53 19.23 -19.81
N PHE A 375 -11.29 19.08 -20.25
CA PHE A 375 -10.79 17.88 -20.91
C PHE A 375 -10.97 16.64 -20.01
N VAL A 376 -10.54 16.71 -18.76
CA VAL A 376 -10.66 15.61 -17.80
C VAL A 376 -12.13 15.29 -17.57
N SER A 377 -12.98 16.27 -17.26
CA SER A 377 -14.41 16.05 -17.02
C SER A 377 -15.15 15.48 -18.23
N THR A 378 -14.64 15.73 -19.45
CA THR A 378 -15.22 15.21 -20.70
C THR A 378 -14.77 13.80 -21.02
N HIS A 379 -13.48 13.48 -20.85
CA HIS A 379 -12.89 12.24 -21.38
C HIS A 379 -12.48 11.24 -20.33
N LEU A 380 -12.17 11.67 -19.10
CA LEU A 380 -11.54 10.87 -18.05
C LEU A 380 -12.38 10.86 -16.76
N LEU A 381 -12.13 9.87 -15.92
CA LEU A 381 -12.70 9.79 -14.57
C LEU A 381 -11.62 9.35 -13.57
N PRO A 382 -10.66 10.24 -13.24
CA PRO A 382 -9.57 9.91 -12.34
C PRO A 382 -10.04 9.72 -10.90
N ASP A 383 -9.52 8.71 -10.21
CA ASP A 383 -9.64 8.62 -8.75
C ASP A 383 -8.96 9.77 -8.05
N VAL A 384 -7.73 10.07 -8.47
CA VAL A 384 -6.93 11.15 -7.88
C VAL A 384 -6.53 12.15 -8.95
N PHE A 385 -7.00 13.39 -8.80
CA PHE A 385 -6.49 14.55 -9.52
C PHE A 385 -5.32 15.14 -8.72
N LYS A 386 -4.11 14.98 -9.25
CA LYS A 386 -2.86 15.38 -8.62
C LYS A 386 -2.42 16.75 -9.11
N VAL A 387 -2.12 17.63 -8.17
CA VAL A 387 -1.43 18.90 -8.40
C VAL A 387 0.04 18.70 -8.03
N ALA A 388 0.88 18.70 -9.06
CA ALA A 388 2.30 18.35 -8.98
C ALA A 388 3.13 19.28 -9.88
N GLY A 389 4.30 18.81 -10.32
CA GLY A 389 5.30 19.58 -11.07
C GLY A 389 6.62 19.70 -10.30
N GLY A 390 7.33 20.81 -10.46
CA GLY A 390 8.56 21.09 -9.71
C GLY A 390 8.30 21.34 -8.23
N GLU A 391 7.78 22.50 -7.87
CA GLU A 391 7.22 22.74 -6.53
C GLU A 391 5.92 23.55 -6.63
N PRO A 392 4.75 22.93 -6.41
CA PRO A 392 3.45 23.62 -6.50
C PRO A 392 3.32 24.85 -5.61
N THR A 393 3.89 24.82 -4.40
CA THR A 393 3.80 25.92 -3.42
C THR A 393 4.54 27.20 -3.83
N LEU A 394 5.25 27.18 -4.97
CA LEU A 394 5.80 28.39 -5.60
C LEU A 394 4.75 29.17 -6.41
N HIS A 395 3.66 28.54 -6.81
CA HIS A 395 2.67 29.15 -7.69
C HIS A 395 1.89 30.27 -6.98
N PRO A 396 1.89 31.51 -7.50
CA PRO A 396 1.28 32.66 -6.80
C PRO A 396 -0.25 32.57 -6.69
N GLN A 397 -0.90 31.83 -7.59
CA GLN A 397 -2.36 31.65 -7.62
C GLN A 397 -2.77 30.20 -7.29
N LEU A 398 -1.98 29.48 -6.47
CA LEU A 398 -2.26 28.07 -6.15
C LEU A 398 -3.65 27.85 -5.55
N ASP A 399 -4.09 28.72 -4.64
CA ASP A 399 -5.41 28.64 -4.01
C ASP A 399 -6.54 28.67 -5.04
N GLU A 400 -6.41 29.56 -6.03
CA GLU A 400 -7.39 29.71 -7.11
C GLU A 400 -7.40 28.50 -8.06
N ILE A 401 -6.23 27.96 -8.38
CA ILE A 401 -6.10 26.70 -9.14
C ILE A 401 -6.82 25.56 -8.42
N LEU A 402 -6.57 25.40 -7.11
CA LEU A 402 -7.20 24.34 -6.32
C LEU A 402 -8.71 24.51 -6.24
N ARG A 403 -9.19 25.75 -6.14
CA ARG A 403 -10.62 26.08 -6.20
C ARG A 403 -11.23 25.66 -7.53
N ILE A 404 -10.61 26.00 -8.65
CA ILE A 404 -11.07 25.62 -10.00
C ILE A 404 -11.16 24.09 -10.12
N ILE A 405 -10.08 23.37 -9.75
CA ILE A 405 -10.03 21.91 -9.83
C ILE A 405 -11.13 21.28 -8.95
N LYS A 406 -11.26 21.72 -7.70
CA LYS A 406 -12.27 21.18 -6.77
C LYS A 406 -13.69 21.42 -7.28
N GLN A 407 -13.99 22.62 -7.80
CA GLN A 407 -15.32 22.98 -8.31
C GLN A 407 -15.67 22.28 -9.63
N SER A 408 -14.68 21.97 -10.46
CA SER A 408 -14.89 21.25 -11.71
C SER A 408 -15.41 19.82 -11.54
N GLY A 409 -15.20 19.22 -10.36
CA GLY A 409 -15.47 17.80 -10.11
C GLY A 409 -14.64 16.84 -10.97
N ALA A 410 -13.54 17.31 -11.59
CA ALA A 410 -12.75 16.55 -12.54
C ALA A 410 -12.05 15.32 -11.94
N GLY A 411 -11.91 15.23 -10.62
CA GLY A 411 -11.47 14.01 -9.94
C GLY A 411 -12.16 13.84 -8.59
N LYS A 412 -12.19 12.60 -8.10
CA LYS A 412 -12.82 12.27 -6.82
C LYS A 412 -12.04 12.83 -5.63
N VAL A 413 -10.71 12.86 -5.75
CA VAL A 413 -9.77 13.29 -4.72
C VAL A 413 -8.79 14.28 -5.32
N VAL A 414 -8.64 15.46 -4.70
CA VAL A 414 -7.60 16.45 -5.05
C VAL A 414 -6.40 16.23 -4.14
N ARG A 415 -5.25 15.87 -4.73
CA ARG A 415 -3.99 15.61 -4.00
C ARG A 415 -2.91 16.59 -4.41
N VAL A 416 -2.31 17.30 -3.45
CA VAL A 416 -1.11 18.10 -3.69
C VAL A 416 0.15 17.30 -3.34
N VAL A 417 1.19 17.38 -4.18
CA VAL A 417 2.51 16.81 -3.91
C VAL A 417 3.52 17.96 -3.77
N SER A 418 4.24 18.01 -2.64
CA SER A 418 5.19 19.10 -2.34
C SER A 418 6.44 18.55 -1.64
N ASN A 419 7.56 19.28 -1.72
CA ASN A 419 8.72 19.05 -0.86
C ASN A 419 8.52 19.54 0.58
N GLY A 420 7.48 20.33 0.84
CA GLY A 420 7.04 20.74 2.16
C GLY A 420 7.73 21.97 2.76
N LEU A 421 8.79 22.50 2.13
CA LEU A 421 9.61 23.58 2.70
C LEU A 421 8.88 24.93 2.80
N LEU A 422 7.88 25.14 1.94
CA LEU A 422 7.12 26.39 1.87
C LEU A 422 5.70 26.28 2.40
N MET A 423 5.36 25.18 3.10
CA MET A 423 4.01 24.95 3.61
C MET A 423 3.54 26.01 4.63
N HIS A 424 4.47 26.72 5.27
CA HIS A 424 4.16 27.85 6.15
C HIS A 424 3.45 29.02 5.43
N ARG A 425 3.51 29.06 4.09
CA ARG A 425 2.84 30.07 3.26
C ARG A 425 1.42 29.68 2.86
N MET A 426 1.03 28.42 3.05
CA MET A 426 -0.26 27.92 2.59
C MET A 426 -1.37 28.46 3.49
N THR A 427 -2.38 29.04 2.85
CA THR A 427 -3.54 29.67 3.49
C THR A 427 -4.53 28.61 3.96
N ASP A 428 -5.54 29.02 4.73
CA ASP A 428 -6.67 28.14 5.04
C ASP A 428 -7.47 27.74 3.79
N THR A 429 -7.50 28.60 2.77
CA THR A 429 -8.11 28.30 1.47
C THR A 429 -7.42 27.13 0.78
N PHE A 430 -6.09 27.02 0.83
CA PHE A 430 -5.36 25.84 0.34
C PHE A 430 -5.90 24.56 0.97
N TRP A 431 -5.98 24.51 2.32
CA TRP A 431 -6.36 23.31 3.06
C TRP A 431 -7.82 22.91 2.84
N GLN A 432 -8.72 23.89 2.64
CA GLN A 432 -10.13 23.64 2.34
C GLN A 432 -10.37 22.96 0.99
N HIS A 433 -9.47 23.15 0.02
CA HIS A 433 -9.65 22.68 -1.36
C HIS A 433 -8.86 21.42 -1.71
N ILE A 434 -8.13 20.85 -0.76
CA ILE A 434 -7.42 19.58 -0.94
C ILE A 434 -8.00 18.48 -0.07
N ASP A 435 -7.97 17.26 -0.59
CA ASP A 435 -8.38 16.08 0.18
C ASP A 435 -7.16 15.36 0.77
N GLN A 436 -6.01 15.49 0.09
CA GLN A 436 -4.77 14.82 0.46
C GLN A 436 -3.53 15.69 0.19
N LEU A 437 -2.54 15.57 1.07
CA LEU A 437 -1.24 16.21 0.93
C LEU A 437 -0.14 15.15 1.02
N THR A 438 0.70 15.06 0.00
CA THR A 438 1.92 14.25 0.04
C THR A 438 3.15 15.15 0.15
N ILE A 439 3.88 15.01 1.25
CA ILE A 439 5.17 15.66 1.46
C ILE A 439 6.30 14.68 1.16
N SER A 440 7.14 15.00 0.19
CA SER A 440 8.41 14.30 -0.05
C SER A 440 9.49 14.98 0.78
N ASN A 441 9.70 14.50 2.01
CA ASN A 441 10.69 15.01 2.94
C ASN A 441 12.07 14.43 2.60
N TYR A 442 12.87 15.21 1.86
CA TYR A 442 14.17 14.80 1.34
C TYR A 442 15.27 14.92 2.40
N ILE A 443 16.09 13.88 2.59
CA ILE A 443 17.20 13.92 3.57
C ILE A 443 18.21 15.04 3.27
N SER A 444 18.40 15.38 2.00
CA SER A 444 19.31 16.46 1.59
C SER A 444 18.77 17.87 1.82
N ALA A 445 17.46 18.01 2.10
CA ALA A 445 16.81 19.27 2.41
C ALA A 445 15.56 19.02 3.26
N PRO A 446 15.72 18.59 4.53
CA PRO A 446 14.61 18.11 5.32
C PRO A 446 13.70 19.25 5.78
N VAL A 447 12.41 18.98 5.84
CA VAL A 447 11.43 19.89 6.46
C VAL A 447 11.75 20.00 7.95
N LYS A 448 11.85 21.24 8.45
CA LYS A 448 12.14 21.50 9.87
C LYS A 448 11.06 20.85 10.76
N PRO A 449 11.42 20.24 11.92
CA PRO A 449 10.45 19.59 12.80
C PRO A 449 9.28 20.48 13.21
N ALA A 450 9.52 21.74 13.57
CA ALA A 450 8.46 22.69 13.94
C ALA A 450 7.46 22.95 12.80
N LEU A 451 7.94 22.97 11.54
CA LEU A 451 7.08 23.12 10.37
C LEU A 451 6.30 21.83 10.09
N LEU A 452 6.91 20.65 10.27
CA LEU A 452 6.19 19.37 10.17
C LEU A 452 5.04 19.28 11.17
N GLU A 453 5.24 19.71 12.41
CA GLU A 453 4.16 19.75 13.42
C GLU A 453 3.07 20.77 13.07
N GLN A 454 3.42 21.90 12.46
CA GLN A 454 2.42 22.83 11.90
C GLN A 454 1.61 22.19 10.77
N ILE A 455 2.26 21.48 9.84
CA ILE A 455 1.62 20.76 8.74
C ILE A 455 0.67 19.69 9.29
N LYS A 456 1.10 18.88 10.26
CA LYS A 456 0.27 17.84 10.89
C LYS A 456 -0.98 18.45 11.55
N ARG A 457 -0.82 19.53 12.33
CA ARG A 457 -1.94 20.24 12.97
C ARG A 457 -2.95 20.76 11.95
N LYS A 458 -2.48 21.40 10.87
CA LYS A 458 -3.35 21.88 9.80
C LYS A 458 -4.04 20.72 9.07
N ALA A 459 -3.32 19.65 8.74
CA ALA A 459 -3.90 18.49 8.10
C ALA A 459 -5.03 17.88 8.95
N ARG A 460 -4.82 17.74 10.26
CA ARG A 460 -5.85 17.28 11.20
C ARG A 460 -7.04 18.24 11.28
N GLN A 461 -6.79 19.54 11.39
CA GLN A 461 -7.82 20.58 11.46
C GLN A 461 -8.78 20.51 10.26
N TYR A 462 -8.26 20.24 9.06
CA TYR A 462 -9.02 20.20 7.82
C TYR A 462 -9.38 18.77 7.37
N GLU A 463 -9.13 17.75 8.20
CA GLU A 463 -9.27 16.32 7.84
C GLU A 463 -8.59 15.95 6.50
N VAL A 464 -7.45 16.57 6.21
CA VAL A 464 -6.64 16.26 5.01
C VAL A 464 -5.78 15.03 5.29
N VAL A 465 -5.84 14.05 4.40
CA VAL A 465 -4.98 12.87 4.50
C VAL A 465 -3.54 13.27 4.22
N LEU A 466 -2.74 13.28 5.28
CA LEU A 466 -1.32 13.60 5.20
C LEU A 466 -0.48 12.35 4.93
N ASN A 467 0.40 12.45 3.96
CA ASN A 467 1.38 11.42 3.64
C ASN A 467 2.78 12.02 3.62
N ILE A 468 3.59 11.73 4.64
CA ILE A 468 4.99 12.15 4.68
C ILE A 468 5.85 10.98 4.24
N LYS A 469 6.57 11.16 3.13
CA LYS A 469 7.56 10.23 2.63
C LYS A 469 8.95 10.75 2.99
N TYR A 470 9.67 10.03 3.84
CA TYR A 470 11.07 10.30 4.11
C TYR A 470 11.92 9.65 3.02
N ILE A 471 12.57 10.48 2.21
CA ILE A 471 13.31 10.02 1.03
C ILE A 471 14.80 10.28 1.22
N ASP A 472 15.54 9.18 1.38
CA ASP A 472 16.99 9.11 1.47
C ASP A 472 17.65 8.75 0.13
N GLN A 473 16.92 8.05 -0.75
CA GLN A 473 17.41 7.63 -2.06
C GLN A 473 16.35 7.82 -3.14
N PHE A 474 16.80 8.07 -4.37
CA PHE A 474 16.01 8.11 -5.59
C PHE A 474 16.30 6.90 -6.46
N ASN A 475 15.30 6.45 -7.23
CA ASN A 475 15.60 5.59 -8.37
C ASN A 475 16.29 6.45 -9.45
N GLU A 476 17.34 5.92 -10.05
CA GLU A 476 17.87 6.41 -11.31
C GLU A 476 16.80 6.21 -12.39
N ILE A 477 16.23 7.30 -12.91
CA ILE A 477 15.12 7.22 -13.86
C ILE A 477 15.60 7.32 -15.30
N PHE A 478 16.50 8.26 -15.59
CA PHE A 478 16.97 8.51 -16.95
C PHE A 478 18.35 7.94 -17.17
N VAL A 479 18.58 7.41 -18.37
CA VAL A 479 19.91 7.05 -18.86
C VAL A 479 20.34 8.05 -19.92
N ASP A 480 21.64 8.24 -20.06
CA ASP A 480 22.16 9.16 -21.06
C ASP A 480 21.98 8.57 -22.46
N ASP A 481 22.34 7.30 -22.67
CA ASP A 481 22.23 6.60 -23.97
C ASP A 481 20.98 5.70 -24.05
N ALA A 482 20.44 5.56 -25.26
CA ALA A 482 19.28 4.71 -25.51
C ALA A 482 19.61 3.25 -25.19
N ILE A 483 18.68 2.57 -24.50
CA ILE A 483 18.73 1.15 -24.23
C ILE A 483 18.38 0.41 -25.53
N THR A 484 19.39 -0.25 -26.12
CA THR A 484 19.22 -0.96 -27.40
C THR A 484 18.61 -2.36 -27.26
N ASP A 485 18.63 -2.93 -26.05
CA ASP A 485 17.98 -4.21 -25.75
C ASP A 485 16.46 -4.02 -25.60
N THR A 486 15.72 -4.39 -26.64
CA THR A 486 14.26 -4.26 -26.70
C THR A 486 13.54 -5.13 -25.66
N ASN A 487 14.10 -6.30 -25.31
CA ASN A 487 13.53 -7.14 -24.24
C ASN A 487 13.67 -6.43 -22.89
N ARG A 488 14.81 -5.78 -22.65
CA ARG A 488 15.01 -4.99 -21.44
C ARG A 488 14.05 -3.80 -21.36
N VAL A 489 13.85 -3.08 -22.46
CA VAL A 489 12.88 -1.96 -22.53
C VAL A 489 11.46 -2.44 -22.22
N GLN A 490 11.06 -3.59 -22.78
CA GLN A 490 9.74 -4.19 -22.49
C GLN A 490 9.59 -4.59 -21.02
N GLN A 491 10.62 -5.17 -20.41
CA GLN A 491 10.60 -5.49 -18.97
C GLN A 491 10.43 -4.23 -18.11
N ILE A 492 11.20 -3.17 -18.40
CA ILE A 492 11.07 -1.88 -17.71
C ILE A 492 9.66 -1.31 -17.88
N TYR A 493 9.11 -1.35 -19.10
CA TYR A 493 7.75 -0.89 -19.37
C TYR A 493 6.73 -1.67 -18.54
N ASN A 494 6.83 -3.00 -18.50
CA ASN A 494 5.90 -3.86 -17.76
C ASN A 494 5.91 -3.54 -16.25
N ASP A 495 7.09 -3.33 -15.66
CA ASP A 495 7.27 -3.03 -14.24
C ASP A 495 6.92 -1.59 -13.84
N CYS A 496 6.87 -0.66 -14.80
CA CYS A 496 6.77 0.77 -14.52
C CYS A 496 5.37 1.23 -14.09
N TRP A 497 5.13 1.38 -12.79
CA TRP A 497 3.84 1.89 -12.27
C TRP A 497 3.54 3.34 -12.66
N MET A 498 4.55 4.14 -13.00
CA MET A 498 4.36 5.56 -13.34
C MET A 498 3.44 5.74 -14.55
N ARG A 499 3.46 4.81 -15.52
CA ARG A 499 2.61 4.85 -16.73
C ARG A 499 1.11 4.73 -16.45
N HIS A 500 0.73 4.44 -15.21
CA HIS A 500 -0.66 4.29 -14.78
C HIS A 500 -1.13 5.40 -13.83
N ARG A 501 -0.18 6.05 -13.17
CA ARG A 501 -0.46 7.02 -12.12
C ARG A 501 0.00 8.43 -12.49
N CYS A 502 0.79 8.60 -13.54
CA CYS A 502 1.34 9.89 -13.98
C CYS A 502 0.80 10.29 -15.36
N LEU A 503 -0.51 10.12 -15.60
CA LEU A 503 -1.18 10.60 -16.80
C LEU A 503 -1.20 12.12 -16.80
N ILE A 504 -0.94 12.77 -17.93
CA ILE A 504 -0.81 14.24 -18.00
C ILE A 504 -1.24 14.78 -19.36
N VAL A 505 -1.73 16.02 -19.37
CA VAL A 505 -1.82 16.85 -20.57
C VAL A 505 -0.69 17.87 -20.57
N ARG A 506 0.06 17.95 -21.67
CA ARG A 506 1.12 18.94 -21.88
C ARG A 506 1.21 19.27 -23.37
N ASN A 507 1.40 20.55 -23.71
CA ASN A 507 1.56 21.03 -25.10
C ASN A 507 0.44 20.51 -26.04
N GLY A 508 -0.81 20.55 -25.58
CA GLY A 508 -1.97 20.11 -26.37
C GLY A 508 -2.06 18.60 -26.63
N ARG A 509 -1.29 17.77 -25.92
CA ARG A 509 -1.30 16.30 -26.06
C ARG A 509 -1.52 15.60 -24.72
N PHE A 510 -2.16 14.43 -24.76
CA PHE A 510 -2.37 13.52 -23.64
C PHE A 510 -1.31 12.41 -23.63
N PHE A 511 -0.71 12.15 -22.46
CA PHE A 511 0.35 11.17 -22.26
C PHE A 511 0.02 10.17 -21.15
N LYS A 512 0.45 8.92 -21.33
CA LYS A 512 0.48 7.88 -20.27
C LYS A 512 1.46 8.19 -19.14
N CYS A 513 2.50 8.96 -19.43
CA CYS A 513 3.66 9.09 -18.56
C CYS A 513 4.22 10.50 -18.62
N THR A 514 4.43 11.09 -17.45
CA THR A 514 5.14 12.38 -17.32
C THR A 514 6.56 12.34 -17.89
N ARG A 515 7.22 11.18 -17.98
CA ARG A 515 8.56 11.11 -18.61
C ARG A 515 8.50 11.33 -20.12
N ALA A 516 7.52 10.72 -20.78
CA ALA A 516 7.32 10.91 -22.21
C ALA A 516 6.94 12.36 -22.55
N ALA A 517 6.11 12.98 -21.72
CA ALA A 517 5.70 14.38 -21.89
C ALA A 517 6.86 15.40 -21.79
N TYR A 518 8.01 15.00 -21.23
CA TYR A 518 9.20 15.85 -21.04
C TYR A 518 10.43 15.30 -21.79
N MET A 519 10.26 14.31 -22.67
CA MET A 519 11.41 13.63 -23.27
C MET A 519 12.24 14.55 -24.18
N ASP A 520 11.59 15.37 -25.00
CA ASP A 520 12.31 16.32 -25.86
C ASP A 520 13.07 17.36 -25.03
N ASP A 521 12.52 17.81 -23.90
CA ASP A 521 13.19 18.73 -22.97
C ASP A 521 14.44 18.06 -22.36
N PHE A 522 14.32 16.79 -21.96
CA PHE A 522 15.42 15.99 -21.43
C PHE A 522 16.54 15.76 -22.46
N LEU A 523 16.20 15.37 -23.69
CA LEU A 523 17.20 15.13 -24.74
C LEU A 523 17.90 16.42 -25.15
N THR A 524 17.15 17.53 -25.27
CA THR A 524 17.71 18.86 -25.50
C THR A 524 18.72 19.24 -24.42
N MET A 525 18.37 19.04 -23.14
CA MET A 525 19.27 19.26 -21.99
C MET A 525 20.57 18.47 -22.11
N LYS A 526 20.49 17.24 -22.64
CA LYS A 526 21.63 16.34 -22.82
C LYS A 526 22.40 16.58 -24.13
N ASN A 527 22.03 17.60 -24.91
CA ASN A 527 22.56 17.86 -26.25
C ASN A 527 22.41 16.65 -27.18
N LYS A 528 21.25 15.98 -27.10
CA LYS A 528 20.90 14.82 -27.92
C LYS A 528 19.80 15.14 -28.93
N PRO A 529 19.76 14.44 -30.09
CA PRO A 529 18.69 14.63 -31.06
C PRO A 529 17.33 14.29 -30.46
N ILE A 530 16.35 15.20 -30.63
CA ILE A 530 14.94 14.96 -30.26
C ILE A 530 14.15 14.21 -31.34
N GLN A 531 14.78 13.94 -32.49
CA GLN A 531 14.11 13.32 -33.63
C GLN A 531 13.93 11.81 -33.39
N ALA A 532 12.69 11.35 -33.53
CA ALA A 532 12.30 9.95 -33.54
C ALA A 532 11.74 9.62 -34.93
N GLY A 533 12.61 9.12 -35.82
CA GLY A 533 12.28 8.96 -37.24
C GLY A 533 12.02 10.30 -37.93
N ASN A 534 10.80 10.51 -38.43
CA ASN A 534 10.36 11.76 -39.09
C ASN A 534 9.61 12.73 -38.16
N SER A 535 9.68 12.48 -36.84
CA SER A 535 8.85 13.10 -35.81
C SER A 535 9.70 13.38 -34.56
N THR A 536 9.07 13.69 -33.44
CA THR A 536 9.72 13.89 -32.13
C THR A 536 9.18 12.90 -31.09
N TYR A 537 9.90 12.66 -30.00
CA TYR A 537 9.41 11.75 -28.96
C TYR A 537 8.07 12.21 -28.38
N THR A 538 7.90 13.52 -28.16
CA THR A 538 6.63 14.10 -27.68
C THR A 538 5.47 13.84 -28.63
N GLN A 539 5.72 13.87 -29.95
CA GLN A 539 4.69 13.62 -30.95
C GLN A 539 4.31 12.14 -31.03
N GLU A 540 5.30 11.24 -31.04
CA GLU A 540 5.07 9.79 -31.12
C GLU A 540 4.43 9.21 -29.85
N ASP A 541 4.83 9.67 -28.67
CA ASP A 541 4.35 9.10 -27.41
C ASP A 541 3.07 9.75 -26.87
N GLY A 542 2.57 10.82 -27.49
CA GLY A 542 1.39 11.57 -27.03
C GLY A 542 0.27 11.61 -28.07
N ILE A 543 -0.98 11.69 -27.63
CA ILE A 543 -2.16 11.84 -28.49
C ILE A 543 -2.59 13.31 -28.51
N LEU A 544 -2.76 13.91 -29.68
CA LEU A 544 -3.24 15.30 -29.77
C LEU A 544 -4.69 15.40 -29.30
N LEU A 545 -5.01 16.37 -28.45
CA LEU A 545 -6.35 16.50 -27.86
C LEU A 545 -7.44 16.79 -28.91
N SER A 546 -7.08 17.44 -30.02
CA SER A 546 -8.00 17.78 -31.12
C SER A 546 -8.19 16.66 -32.14
N GLU A 547 -7.56 15.49 -31.95
CA GLU A 547 -7.73 14.38 -32.89
C GLU A 547 -9.17 13.82 -32.90
N THR A 548 -9.72 13.65 -34.09
CA THR A 548 -11.01 12.96 -34.27
C THR A 548 -10.94 11.56 -33.67
N GLY A 549 -11.94 11.21 -32.86
CA GLY A 549 -11.99 9.92 -32.17
C GLY A 549 -11.04 9.81 -30.97
N PHE A 550 -10.60 10.94 -30.40
CA PHE A 550 -9.67 11.00 -29.26
C PHE A 550 -9.96 9.94 -28.18
N GLN A 551 -11.21 9.82 -27.72
CA GLN A 551 -11.55 8.94 -26.60
C GLN A 551 -11.23 7.47 -26.89
N GLN A 552 -11.56 6.97 -28.08
CA GLN A 552 -11.25 5.58 -28.46
C GLN A 552 -9.73 5.39 -28.57
N LYS A 553 -9.04 6.33 -29.22
CA LYS A 553 -7.57 6.30 -29.33
C LYS A 553 -6.90 6.32 -27.97
N ALA A 554 -7.37 7.16 -27.04
CA ALA A 554 -6.85 7.24 -25.68
C ALA A 554 -7.09 5.95 -24.89
N LEU A 555 -8.24 5.31 -25.07
CA LEU A 555 -8.55 4.02 -24.46
C LEU A 555 -7.64 2.91 -24.99
N ASP A 556 -7.47 2.82 -26.31
CA ASP A 556 -6.59 1.83 -26.97
C ASP A 556 -5.14 2.06 -26.59
N TYR A 557 -4.70 3.32 -26.60
CA TYR A 557 -3.41 3.73 -26.10
C TYR A 557 -3.23 3.25 -24.67
N LEU A 558 -4.06 3.65 -23.71
CA LEU A 558 -3.94 3.24 -22.31
C LEU A 558 -3.90 1.70 -22.08
N ASN A 559 -4.50 0.94 -22.99
CA ASN A 559 -4.57 -0.52 -22.96
C ASN A 559 -3.50 -1.26 -23.78
N THR A 560 -2.65 -0.56 -24.55
CA THR A 560 -1.58 -1.24 -25.29
C THR A 560 -0.43 -1.69 -24.38
N ASP A 561 0.10 -2.87 -24.68
CA ASP A 561 1.30 -3.45 -24.06
C ASP A 561 2.59 -3.03 -24.78
N THR A 562 2.48 -2.29 -25.89
CA THR A 562 3.61 -1.70 -26.60
C THR A 562 4.28 -0.61 -25.76
N THR A 563 5.62 -0.63 -25.74
CA THR A 563 6.44 0.38 -25.07
C THR A 563 6.27 1.76 -25.72
N LEU A 564 6.46 2.81 -24.92
CA LEU A 564 6.65 4.17 -25.46
C LEU A 564 8.07 4.29 -26.03
N LEU A 565 8.29 5.12 -27.04
CA LEU A 565 9.64 5.37 -27.58
C LEU A 565 10.55 5.92 -26.48
N SER A 566 10.03 6.84 -25.66
CA SER A 566 10.72 7.40 -24.50
C SER A 566 11.18 6.36 -23.47
N CYS A 567 10.69 5.12 -23.52
CA CYS A 567 11.14 4.06 -22.63
C CYS A 567 12.60 3.65 -22.89
N GLU A 568 13.15 3.89 -24.08
CA GLU A 568 14.55 3.57 -24.36
C GLU A 568 15.53 4.48 -23.59
N TYR A 569 15.10 5.64 -23.10
CA TYR A 569 15.90 6.54 -22.26
C TYR A 569 15.51 6.48 -20.78
N CYS A 570 14.68 5.53 -20.38
CA CYS A 570 14.07 5.50 -19.06
C CYS A 570 14.18 4.11 -18.41
N LEU A 571 14.73 4.07 -17.19
CA LEU A 571 14.77 2.87 -16.34
C LEU A 571 13.51 2.71 -15.49
N GLY A 572 12.57 3.67 -15.54
CA GLY A 572 11.34 3.64 -14.78
C GLY A 572 11.59 3.47 -13.28
N VAL A 573 11.15 2.35 -12.72
CA VAL A 573 11.39 1.97 -11.31
C VAL A 573 12.42 0.86 -11.15
N SER A 574 12.99 0.40 -12.27
CA SER A 574 13.98 -0.66 -12.37
C SER A 574 15.41 -0.14 -12.27
N GLY A 575 15.59 1.18 -12.14
CA GLY A 575 16.88 1.80 -11.95
C GLY A 575 17.49 1.60 -10.57
N ASN A 576 18.80 1.85 -10.49
CA ASN A 576 19.56 1.75 -9.25
C ASN A 576 19.08 2.79 -8.23
N LEU A 577 19.18 2.46 -6.95
CA LEU A 577 18.97 3.45 -5.89
C LEU A 577 20.22 4.31 -5.74
N ARG A 578 20.04 5.62 -5.78
CA ARG A 578 21.09 6.61 -5.58
C ARG A 578 20.71 7.52 -4.43
N GLU A 579 21.68 7.89 -3.61
CA GLU A 579 21.45 8.83 -2.52
C GLU A 579 20.83 10.14 -3.03
N ASN A 580 19.83 10.63 -2.29
CA ASN A 580 19.20 11.91 -2.53
C ASN A 580 20.18 13.04 -2.21
N ILE A 581 20.68 13.74 -3.25
CA ILE A 581 21.68 14.80 -3.14
C ILE A 581 21.21 16.06 -3.87
N GLN A 582 21.48 17.24 -3.27
CA GLN A 582 21.31 18.54 -3.93
C GLN A 582 22.56 18.93 -4.73
N MET A 583 22.37 19.33 -5.99
CA MET A 583 23.44 19.89 -6.81
C MET A 583 23.75 21.34 -6.39
N LYS A 584 25.03 21.73 -6.46
CA LYS A 584 25.46 23.13 -6.24
C LYS A 584 24.89 24.06 -7.34
N THR A 585 24.98 23.63 -8.58
CA THR A 585 24.53 24.35 -9.78
C THR A 585 23.75 23.43 -10.69
N ALA A 586 22.71 23.97 -11.33
CA ALA A 586 22.01 23.34 -12.45
C ALA A 586 21.91 24.39 -13.56
N LYS A 587 22.32 24.03 -14.78
CA LYS A 587 22.17 24.92 -15.93
C LYS A 587 20.76 24.74 -16.47
N VAL A 588 19.95 25.78 -16.37
CA VAL A 588 18.59 25.79 -16.92
C VAL A 588 18.67 25.70 -18.43
N VAL A 589 17.87 24.81 -19.02
CA VAL A 589 17.70 24.74 -20.48
C VAL A 589 16.77 25.89 -20.87
N SER A 590 17.28 26.78 -21.72
CA SER A 590 16.54 27.94 -22.24
C SER A 590 15.62 27.58 -23.38
#